data_AF-A0A8H7T3T3-F1
#
_entry.id   AF-A0A8H7T3T3-F1
#
_cell.length_a   1.000
_cell.length_b   1.000
_cell.length_c   1.000
_cell.angle_alpha   90.00
_cell.angle_beta   90.00
_cell.angle_gamma   90.00
#
_symmetry.space_group_name_H-M   'P 1'
#
loop_
_entity.id
_entity.type
_entity.pdbx_description
1 polymer ?
#
loop_
_entity_poly.entity_id
_entity_poly.type
_entity_poly.pdbx_seq_one_letter_code
_entity_poly.pdbx_strand_id
1 'polypeptide(L)'
;MYMSHQSRWQKEASKASAHQIKAFVDFYHTNMDEFQPSNLSEHSTFDDFFVRRHAVGSRPIFAESDPSKTVVVADSRVVVYRISIAGSLDQGGNNFTIGNLILNVERAKLWADGGVASFRLSPQDYHHYHSPVAGKVRCFKQITGDYYQFDPICLISNVDILTRNARRCIVIETKEFGMVLFVAIGATEVGTVE
;
A
#
# COMPACT_ATOMS: atom_id res chain seq x y z
N MET A 1 -5.78 7.65 -26.31
CA MET A 1 -6.83 8.58 -25.84
C MET A 1 -6.69 8.65 -24.32
N TYR A 2 -5.91 9.61 -23.82
CA TYR A 2 -5.62 9.76 -22.39
C TYR A 2 -6.80 10.47 -21.72
N MET A 3 -7.65 9.72 -21.02
CA MET A 3 -8.58 10.34 -20.08
C MET A 3 -7.80 10.61 -18.79
N SER A 4 -7.71 11.88 -18.39
CA SER A 4 -7.07 12.27 -17.14
C SER A 4 -7.73 11.55 -15.96
N HIS A 5 -6.95 10.70 -15.27
CA HIS A 5 -7.40 9.91 -14.12
C HIS A 5 -7.88 10.76 -12.93
N GLN A 6 -7.57 12.07 -12.93
CA GLN A 6 -8.17 13.06 -12.01
C GLN A 6 -9.71 13.09 -12.07
N SER A 7 -10.31 12.76 -13.22
CA SER A 7 -11.75 12.92 -13.46
C SER A 7 -12.65 11.91 -12.73
N ARG A 8 -12.14 10.77 -12.26
CA ARG A 8 -12.92 9.78 -11.49
C ARG A 8 -12.80 9.98 -9.99
N TRP A 9 -11.60 10.31 -9.49
CA TRP A 9 -11.39 10.76 -8.10
C TRP A 9 -12.25 11.96 -7.74
N GLN A 10 -12.30 12.96 -8.62
CA GLN A 10 -13.19 14.11 -8.45
C GLN A 10 -14.67 13.73 -8.37
N LYS A 11 -15.07 12.60 -8.96
CA LYS A 11 -16.44 12.07 -8.86
C LYS A 11 -16.66 11.33 -7.54
N GLU A 12 -15.68 10.54 -7.09
CA GLU A 12 -15.76 9.78 -5.83
C GLU A 12 -15.68 10.69 -4.60
N ALA A 13 -15.01 11.85 -4.70
CA ALA A 13 -15.03 12.92 -3.71
C ALA A 13 -16.30 13.78 -3.73
N SER A 14 -17.25 13.53 -4.65
CA SER A 14 -18.53 14.26 -4.68
C SER A 14 -19.55 13.64 -3.73
N LYS A 15 -20.44 14.43 -3.12
CA LYS A 15 -21.53 13.89 -2.28
C LYS A 15 -22.43 12.89 -3.01
N ALA A 16 -22.54 13.04 -4.34
CA ALA A 16 -23.31 12.14 -5.14
C ALA A 16 -22.74 10.71 -5.08
N SER A 17 -21.45 10.48 -4.81
CA SER A 17 -20.86 9.13 -4.78
C SER A 17 -21.28 8.28 -3.59
N ALA A 18 -21.83 8.87 -2.52
CA ALA A 18 -22.21 8.14 -1.30
C ALA A 18 -23.21 6.99 -1.55
N HIS A 19 -24.02 7.07 -2.62
CA HIS A 19 -24.93 5.98 -2.99
C HIS A 19 -24.21 4.65 -3.33
N GLN A 20 -22.93 4.70 -3.68
CA GLN A 20 -22.13 3.52 -4.03
C GLN A 20 -21.71 2.72 -2.80
N ILE A 21 -21.65 3.35 -1.62
CA ILE A 21 -21.10 2.77 -0.38
C ILE A 21 -21.86 1.49 0.00
N LYS A 22 -23.21 1.54 0.00
CA LYS A 22 -24.02 0.38 0.38
C LYS A 22 -23.76 -0.82 -0.52
N ALA A 23 -23.79 -0.61 -1.84
CA ALA A 23 -23.56 -1.68 -2.81
C ALA A 23 -22.15 -2.28 -2.67
N PHE A 24 -21.16 -1.45 -2.38
CA PHE A 24 -19.79 -1.89 -2.13
C PHE A 24 -19.69 -2.77 -0.87
N VAL A 25 -20.25 -2.32 0.25
CA VAL A 25 -20.26 -3.06 1.52
C VAL A 25 -20.97 -4.39 1.38
N ASP A 26 -22.12 -4.41 0.69
CA ASP A 26 -22.88 -5.62 0.44
C ASP A 26 -22.09 -6.61 -0.45
N PHE A 27 -21.43 -6.11 -1.50
CA PHE A 27 -20.66 -6.94 -2.45
C PHE A 27 -19.44 -7.59 -1.81
N TYR A 28 -18.70 -6.84 -0.99
CA TYR A 28 -17.49 -7.34 -0.33
C TYR A 28 -17.74 -7.95 1.05
N HIS A 29 -18.99 -7.94 1.53
CA HIS A 29 -19.38 -8.37 2.87
C HIS A 29 -18.54 -7.71 3.97
N THR A 30 -18.31 -6.40 3.84
CA THR A 30 -17.46 -5.65 4.77
C THR A 30 -18.15 -5.51 6.14
N ASN A 31 -17.50 -6.00 7.19
CA ASN A 31 -17.97 -5.79 8.56
C ASN A 31 -17.70 -4.35 9.01
N MET A 32 -18.73 -3.52 9.02
CA MET A 32 -18.60 -2.10 9.35
C MET A 32 -18.37 -1.81 10.84
N ASP A 33 -18.63 -2.78 11.72
CA ASP A 33 -18.38 -2.62 13.17
C ASP A 33 -16.87 -2.54 13.49
N GLU A 34 -16.00 -2.93 12.56
CA GLU A 34 -14.55 -2.82 12.69
C GLU A 34 -14.00 -1.42 12.33
N PHE A 35 -14.87 -0.53 11.86
CA PHE A 35 -14.52 0.79 11.33
C PHE A 35 -15.29 1.91 12.02
N GLN A 36 -14.80 3.13 11.88
CA GLN A 36 -15.43 4.36 12.37
C GLN A 36 -15.47 5.44 11.27
N PRO A 37 -16.63 6.07 11.04
CA PRO A 37 -17.94 5.70 11.59
C PRO A 37 -18.44 4.35 11.04
N SER A 38 -19.12 3.56 11.88
CA SER A 38 -19.68 2.26 11.49
C SER A 38 -20.96 2.42 10.65
N ASN A 39 -21.72 3.49 10.89
CA ASN A 39 -22.91 3.81 10.13
C ASN A 39 -22.55 4.37 8.74
N LEU A 40 -23.07 3.73 7.70
CA LEU A 40 -22.81 4.11 6.31
C LEU A 40 -23.26 5.54 5.98
N SER A 41 -24.33 6.05 6.61
CA SER A 41 -24.84 7.40 6.33
C SER A 41 -23.96 8.53 6.87
N GLU A 42 -22.99 8.20 7.74
CA GLU A 42 -22.06 9.18 8.31
C GLU A 42 -20.87 9.46 7.36
N HIS A 43 -20.69 8.61 6.34
CA HIS A 43 -19.71 8.85 5.28
C HIS A 43 -20.30 9.78 4.23
N SER A 44 -19.66 10.94 4.03
CA SER A 44 -20.19 12.00 3.16
C SER A 44 -20.01 11.70 1.67
N THR A 45 -19.01 10.90 1.33
CA THR A 45 -18.61 10.54 -0.02
C THR A 45 -18.06 9.11 -0.04
N PHE A 46 -17.97 8.49 -1.21
CA PHE A 46 -17.30 7.20 -1.36
C PHE A 46 -15.82 7.28 -0.98
N ASP A 47 -15.16 8.40 -1.28
CA ASP A 47 -13.75 8.61 -0.93
C ASP A 47 -13.53 8.63 0.60
N ASP A 48 -14.40 9.34 1.33
CA ASP A 48 -14.44 9.37 2.80
C ASP A 48 -14.62 7.96 3.40
N PHE A 49 -15.51 7.16 2.80
CA PHE A 49 -15.67 5.74 3.13
C PHE A 49 -14.46 4.88 2.77
N PHE A 50 -13.78 5.17 1.67
CA PHE A 50 -12.62 4.40 1.22
C PHE A 50 -11.43 4.57 2.17
N VAL A 51 -11.26 5.77 2.73
CA VAL A 51 -10.26 6.12 3.77
C VAL A 51 -10.82 6.02 5.20
N ARG A 52 -11.92 5.28 5.41
CA ARG A 52 -12.52 5.02 6.73
C ARG A 52 -11.47 4.53 7.72
N ARG A 53 -11.56 4.94 8.99
CA ARG A 53 -10.61 4.53 10.03
C ARG A 53 -11.06 3.25 10.70
N HIS A 54 -10.13 2.47 11.25
CA HIS A 54 -10.48 1.39 12.18
C HIS A 54 -11.14 1.94 13.44
N ALA A 55 -12.14 1.21 13.94
CA ALA A 55 -12.68 1.40 15.28
C ALA A 55 -11.60 1.13 16.33
N VAL A 56 -11.70 1.79 17.48
CA VAL A 56 -10.75 1.60 18.58
C VAL A 56 -10.76 0.12 19.01
N GLY A 57 -9.58 -0.50 19.03
CA GLY A 57 -9.41 -1.89 19.44
C GLY A 57 -9.72 -2.95 18.36
N SER A 58 -10.17 -2.57 17.16
CA SER A 58 -10.46 -3.55 16.10
C SER A 58 -9.21 -4.17 15.47
N ARG A 59 -8.03 -3.57 15.70
CA ARG A 59 -6.71 -4.06 15.27
C ARG A 59 -5.70 -3.94 16.42
N PRO A 60 -5.69 -4.87 17.39
CA PRO A 60 -4.67 -4.87 18.44
C PRO A 60 -3.29 -5.16 17.85
N ILE A 61 -2.27 -4.42 18.32
CA ILE A 61 -0.89 -4.60 17.87
C ILE A 61 -0.33 -5.88 18.49
N PHE A 62 0.14 -6.81 17.65
CA PHE A 62 0.77 -8.04 18.12
C PHE A 62 2.09 -7.74 18.83
N ALA A 63 2.26 -8.26 20.05
CA ALA A 63 3.48 -8.17 20.85
C ALA A 63 4.04 -6.73 20.94
N GLU A 64 3.18 -5.75 21.22
CA GLU A 64 3.49 -4.31 21.23
C GLU A 64 4.75 -3.94 22.06
N SER A 65 5.01 -4.68 23.14
CA SER A 65 6.16 -4.44 24.03
C SER A 65 7.46 -5.16 23.61
N ASP A 66 7.44 -6.00 22.57
CA ASP A 66 8.62 -6.74 22.09
C ASP A 66 9.19 -6.07 20.83
N PRO A 67 10.29 -5.30 20.95
CA PRO A 67 10.84 -4.56 19.82
C PRO A 67 11.51 -5.46 18.77
N SER A 68 11.69 -6.76 19.07
CA SER A 68 12.20 -7.75 18.10
C SER A 68 11.13 -8.22 17.10
N LYS A 69 9.88 -7.78 17.26
CA LYS A 69 8.75 -8.10 16.39
C LYS A 69 8.43 -6.94 15.47
N THR A 70 8.06 -7.27 14.25
CA THR A 70 7.50 -6.34 13.26
C THR A 70 6.05 -6.73 13.02
N VAL A 71 5.21 -5.76 12.65
CA VAL A 71 3.80 -5.98 12.34
C VAL A 71 3.50 -5.78 10.86
N VAL A 72 2.33 -6.25 10.43
CA VAL A 72 1.82 -5.98 9.08
C VAL A 72 1.47 -4.50 8.95
N VAL A 73 1.77 -3.91 7.79
CA VAL A 73 1.61 -2.46 7.57
C VAL A 73 0.18 -2.06 7.21
N ALA A 74 -0.62 -3.00 6.71
CA ALA A 74 -1.99 -2.77 6.27
C ALA A 74 -2.75 -4.10 6.21
N ASP A 75 -4.08 -4.03 6.31
CA ASP A 75 -4.97 -5.15 6.00
C ASP A 75 -4.73 -5.56 4.55
N SER A 76 -4.19 -6.75 4.33
CA SER A 76 -3.67 -7.12 3.02
C SER A 76 -3.39 -8.62 2.91
N ARG A 77 -3.06 -9.05 1.70
CA ARG A 77 -2.50 -10.38 1.44
C ARG A 77 -0.99 -10.22 1.39
N VAL A 78 -0.28 -11.01 2.19
CA VAL A 78 1.15 -10.83 2.43
C VAL A 78 1.94 -11.99 1.87
N VAL A 79 3.04 -11.67 1.19
CA VAL A 79 4.07 -12.65 0.80
C VAL A 79 5.41 -12.16 1.32
N VAL A 80 6.17 -13.05 1.98
CA VAL A 80 7.49 -12.75 2.53
C VAL A 80 8.54 -13.60 1.83
N TYR A 81 9.62 -12.96 1.40
CA TYR A 81 10.68 -13.60 0.63
C TYR A 81 12.03 -12.88 0.80
N ARG A 82 13.14 -13.50 0.38
CA ARG A 82 14.43 -12.79 0.25
C ARG A 82 14.50 -12.07 -1.08
N ILE A 83 15.08 -10.87 -1.12
CA ILE A 83 15.20 -10.11 -2.37
C ILE A 83 15.88 -10.89 -3.52
N SER A 84 16.79 -11.82 -3.19
CA SER A 84 17.48 -12.69 -4.16
C SER A 84 16.55 -13.56 -5.00
N ILE A 85 15.34 -13.86 -4.51
CA ILE A 85 14.34 -14.67 -5.22
C ILE A 85 13.22 -13.82 -5.82
N ALA A 86 13.30 -12.48 -5.74
CA ALA A 86 12.22 -11.59 -6.19
C ALA A 86 11.89 -11.74 -7.68
N GLY A 87 12.91 -11.89 -8.54
CA GLY A 87 12.69 -12.11 -9.98
C GLY A 87 12.09 -13.47 -10.34
N SER A 88 12.06 -14.43 -9.40
CA SER A 88 11.38 -15.72 -9.56
C SER A 88 9.94 -15.72 -9.05
N LEU A 89 9.52 -14.63 -8.40
CA LEU A 89 8.15 -14.41 -7.99
C LEU A 89 7.52 -13.52 -9.07
N ASP A 90 6.42 -13.95 -9.69
CA ASP A 90 5.66 -13.22 -10.73
C ASP A 90 5.03 -11.88 -10.24
N GLN A 91 5.64 -11.22 -9.27
CA GLN A 91 5.18 -9.98 -8.66
C GLN A 91 5.96 -8.74 -9.15
N GLY A 92 7.12 -8.91 -9.79
CA GLY A 92 8.02 -7.79 -10.10
C GLY A 92 8.46 -7.62 -11.55
N GLY A 93 8.18 -8.60 -12.42
CA GLY A 93 8.82 -8.70 -13.73
C GLY A 93 10.32 -9.07 -13.62
N ASN A 94 10.95 -9.34 -14.76
CA ASN A 94 12.34 -9.83 -14.80
C ASN A 94 13.39 -8.81 -14.31
N ASN A 95 13.03 -7.54 -14.10
CA ASN A 95 13.97 -6.46 -13.76
C ASN A 95 13.75 -5.84 -12.37
N PHE A 96 12.96 -6.48 -11.50
CA PHE A 96 12.74 -5.94 -10.16
C PHE A 96 14.02 -5.99 -9.32
N THR A 97 14.49 -4.81 -8.93
CA THR A 97 15.58 -4.64 -7.96
C THR A 97 15.23 -3.49 -7.01
N ILE A 98 15.77 -3.51 -5.79
CA ILE A 98 15.63 -2.37 -4.87
C ILE A 98 16.19 -1.09 -5.49
N GLY A 99 17.28 -1.18 -6.26
CA GLY A 99 17.88 -0.06 -6.97
C GLY A 99 16.92 0.63 -7.92
N ASN A 100 16.20 -0.15 -8.74
CA ASN A 100 15.15 0.36 -9.64
C ASN A 100 13.93 0.84 -8.84
N LEU A 101 13.55 0.14 -7.78
CA LEU A 101 12.45 0.53 -6.91
C LEU A 101 12.68 1.91 -6.29
N ILE A 102 13.87 2.23 -5.78
CA ILE A 102 14.10 3.54 -5.14
C ILE A 102 14.79 4.56 -6.04
N LEU A 103 15.09 4.20 -7.30
CA LEU A 103 15.90 4.97 -8.24
C LEU A 103 17.23 5.43 -7.61
N ASN A 104 17.92 4.50 -6.94
CA ASN A 104 19.24 4.71 -6.32
C ASN A 104 19.94 3.37 -6.07
N VAL A 105 20.80 2.97 -7.02
CA VAL A 105 21.53 1.69 -6.97
C VAL A 105 22.54 1.64 -5.82
N GLU A 106 23.21 2.76 -5.52
CA GLU A 106 24.20 2.81 -4.44
C GLU A 106 23.56 2.65 -3.06
N ARG A 107 22.46 3.36 -2.80
CA ARG A 107 21.72 3.21 -1.53
C ARG A 107 21.08 1.83 -1.40
N ALA A 108 20.68 1.22 -2.51
CA ALA A 108 20.07 -0.11 -2.52
C ALA A 108 20.98 -1.20 -1.92
N LYS A 109 22.30 -0.99 -1.90
CA LYS A 109 23.28 -1.91 -1.28
C LYS A 109 23.00 -2.17 0.20
N LEU A 110 22.34 -1.24 0.90
CA LEU A 110 21.91 -1.43 2.30
C LEU A 110 20.92 -2.59 2.48
N TRP A 111 20.22 -3.00 1.41
CA TRP A 111 19.19 -4.04 1.43
C TRP A 111 19.48 -5.21 0.47
N ALA A 112 20.73 -5.35 0.02
CA ALA A 112 21.09 -6.28 -1.07
C ALA A 112 20.74 -7.76 -0.81
N ASP A 113 20.66 -8.18 0.46
CA ASP A 113 20.24 -9.54 0.86
C ASP A 113 19.12 -9.49 1.94
N GLY A 114 18.34 -8.41 1.92
CA GLY A 114 17.26 -8.17 2.87
C GLY A 114 16.05 -9.08 2.65
N GLY A 115 15.28 -9.26 3.72
CA GLY A 115 13.92 -9.78 3.64
C GLY A 115 12.97 -8.73 3.06
N VAL A 116 12.02 -9.17 2.25
CA VAL A 116 10.96 -8.36 1.65
C VAL A 116 9.62 -8.91 2.13
N ALA A 117 8.76 -8.03 2.60
CA ALA A 117 7.34 -8.31 2.80
C ALA A 117 6.55 -7.48 1.78
N SER A 118 5.86 -8.17 0.87
CA SER A 118 5.00 -7.59 -0.16
C SER A 118 3.56 -7.64 0.33
N PHE A 119 2.91 -6.48 0.42
CA PHE A 119 1.54 -6.33 0.93
C PHE A 119 0.64 -5.89 -0.23
N ARG A 120 -0.32 -6.75 -0.62
CA ARG A 120 -1.30 -6.43 -1.65
C ARG A 120 -2.67 -6.15 -1.03
N LEU A 121 -3.12 -4.91 -1.16
CA LEU A 121 -4.44 -4.47 -0.74
C LEU A 121 -5.44 -4.71 -1.88
N SER A 122 -6.61 -5.24 -1.53
CA SER A 122 -7.78 -5.33 -2.40
C SER A 122 -8.71 -4.15 -2.14
N PRO A 123 -9.64 -3.83 -3.06
CA PRO A 123 -10.54 -2.70 -2.89
C PRO A 123 -11.25 -2.68 -1.54
N GLN A 124 -11.68 -3.83 -1.02
CA GLN A 124 -12.41 -3.89 0.27
C GLN A 124 -11.57 -3.63 1.52
N ASP A 125 -10.25 -3.70 1.41
CA ASP A 125 -9.37 -3.61 2.56
C ASP A 125 -9.38 -2.20 3.17
N TYR A 126 -8.68 -2.04 4.29
CA TYR A 126 -8.39 -0.74 4.87
C TYR A 126 -7.20 -0.10 4.14
N HIS A 127 -7.39 1.10 3.58
CA HIS A 127 -6.41 1.74 2.69
C HIS A 127 -5.49 2.77 3.37
N HIS A 128 -5.21 2.61 4.66
CA HIS A 128 -4.08 3.33 5.28
C HIS A 128 -2.93 2.39 5.61
N TYR A 129 -1.74 2.96 5.62
CA TYR A 129 -0.52 2.29 6.04
C TYR A 129 -0.14 2.68 7.46
N HIS A 130 0.30 1.70 8.23
CA HIS A 130 0.91 1.85 9.54
C HIS A 130 2.40 1.51 9.48
N SER A 131 3.17 2.06 10.42
CA SER A 131 4.60 1.73 10.51
C SER A 131 4.77 0.26 10.93
N PRO A 132 5.57 -0.55 10.22
CA PRO A 132 5.81 -1.95 10.59
C PRO A 132 6.66 -2.08 11.87
N VAL A 133 7.43 -1.04 12.18
CA VAL A 133 8.46 -1.01 13.23
C VAL A 133 8.50 0.37 13.91
N ALA A 134 8.94 0.40 15.16
CA ALA A 134 9.29 1.65 15.82
C ALA A 134 10.68 2.12 15.37
N GLY A 135 10.84 3.42 15.12
CA GLY A 135 12.13 3.96 14.71
C GLY A 135 12.09 5.42 14.29
N LYS A 136 13.23 5.91 13.82
CA LYS A 136 13.39 7.29 13.36
C LYS A 136 13.39 7.34 11.84
N VAL A 137 12.47 8.10 11.26
CA VAL A 137 12.48 8.39 9.82
C VAL A 137 13.75 9.17 9.48
N ARG A 138 14.59 8.60 8.60
CA ARG A 138 15.84 9.20 8.13
C ARG A 138 15.74 9.81 6.75
N CYS A 139 14.88 9.25 5.91
CA CYS A 139 14.69 9.74 4.55
C CYS A 139 13.26 9.51 4.11
N PHE A 140 12.73 10.48 3.39
CA PHE A 140 11.51 10.38 2.61
C PHE A 140 11.86 10.76 1.17
N LYS A 141 11.40 9.96 0.20
CA LYS A 141 11.56 10.24 -1.23
C LYS A 141 10.24 9.95 -1.94
N GLN A 142 9.70 10.95 -2.61
CA GLN A 142 8.60 10.78 -3.55
C GLN A 142 9.18 10.54 -4.94
N ILE A 143 8.64 9.54 -5.64
CA ILE A 143 9.01 9.18 -7.00
C ILE A 143 7.75 9.32 -7.86
N THR A 144 7.81 10.23 -8.84
CA THR A 144 6.77 10.37 -9.86
C THR A 144 6.83 9.18 -10.80
N GLY A 145 5.68 8.75 -11.29
CA GLY A 145 5.57 7.62 -12.20
C GLY A 145 4.16 7.49 -12.74
N ASP A 146 3.91 6.36 -13.40
CA ASP A 146 2.60 6.01 -13.93
C ASP A 146 1.67 5.51 -12.81
N TYR A 147 0.44 5.15 -13.16
CA TYR A 147 -0.50 4.49 -12.27
C TYR A 147 -1.10 3.33 -13.04
N TYR A 148 -0.32 2.27 -13.29
CA TYR A 148 -0.84 1.03 -13.88
C TYR A 148 -1.61 0.22 -12.82
N GLN A 149 -2.63 -0.54 -13.25
CA GLN A 149 -3.36 -1.45 -12.38
C GLN A 149 -2.52 -2.68 -12.05
N PHE A 150 -2.69 -3.20 -10.83
CA PHE A 150 -2.17 -4.50 -10.42
C PHE A 150 -3.10 -5.65 -10.88
N ASP A 151 -3.58 -5.59 -12.12
CA ASP A 151 -4.34 -6.67 -12.73
C ASP A 151 -3.41 -7.89 -12.93
N PRO A 152 -3.87 -9.14 -12.65
CA PRO A 152 -3.12 -10.34 -12.96
C PRO A 152 -2.48 -10.36 -14.36
N ILE A 153 -3.17 -9.84 -15.38
CA ILE A 153 -2.66 -9.73 -16.75
C ILE A 153 -1.46 -8.78 -16.82
N CYS A 154 -1.49 -7.66 -16.08
CA CYS A 154 -0.37 -6.72 -16.02
C CYS A 154 0.80 -7.30 -15.21
N LEU A 155 0.53 -8.07 -14.16
CA LEU A 155 1.57 -8.78 -13.38
C LEU A 155 2.26 -9.90 -14.20
N ILE A 156 1.52 -10.57 -15.08
CA ILE A 156 2.03 -11.59 -16.02
C ILE A 156 2.73 -10.94 -17.23
N SER A 157 2.46 -9.66 -17.49
CA SER A 157 3.12 -8.93 -18.57
C SER A 157 4.55 -8.51 -18.18
N ASN A 158 5.44 -8.32 -19.17
CA ASN A 158 6.80 -7.80 -18.96
C ASN A 158 6.86 -6.31 -18.52
N VAL A 159 5.79 -5.78 -17.94
CA VAL A 159 5.75 -4.40 -17.44
C VAL A 159 6.15 -4.42 -15.97
N ASP A 160 7.26 -3.75 -15.64
CA ASP A 160 7.75 -3.64 -14.27
C ASP A 160 6.90 -2.62 -13.45
N ILE A 161 5.62 -2.93 -13.19
CA ILE A 161 4.63 -2.03 -12.56
C ILE A 161 5.15 -1.43 -11.25
N LEU A 162 5.79 -2.25 -10.41
CA LEU A 162 6.31 -1.82 -9.10
C LEU A 162 7.37 -0.72 -9.22
N THR A 163 8.13 -0.68 -10.31
CA THR A 163 9.20 0.30 -10.52
C THR A 163 8.81 1.46 -11.43
N ARG A 164 7.70 1.33 -12.17
CA ARG A 164 7.12 2.42 -12.99
C ARG A 164 6.08 3.25 -12.27
N ASN A 165 5.30 2.65 -11.39
CA ASN A 165 4.24 3.40 -10.72
C ASN A 165 4.80 4.49 -9.78
N ALA A 166 4.05 5.57 -9.66
CA ALA A 166 4.30 6.60 -8.66
C ALA A 166 4.31 5.97 -7.26
N ARG A 167 5.26 6.39 -6.42
CA ARG A 167 5.49 5.74 -5.13
C ARG A 167 6.23 6.64 -4.16
N ARG A 168 6.11 6.32 -2.88
CA ARG A 168 6.80 6.99 -1.78
C ARG A 168 7.67 6.00 -1.04
N CYS A 169 8.93 6.37 -0.81
CA CYS A 169 9.90 5.57 -0.10
C CYS A 169 10.24 6.25 1.23
N ILE A 170 10.16 5.50 2.32
CA ILE A 170 10.52 5.94 3.66
C ILE A 170 11.62 5.02 4.17
N VAL A 171 12.72 5.60 4.65
CA VAL A 171 13.77 4.86 5.35
C VAL A 171 13.63 5.13 6.84
N ILE A 172 13.43 4.06 7.60
CA ILE A 172 13.27 4.08 9.05
C ILE A 172 14.52 3.45 9.65
N GLU A 173 15.26 4.20 10.47
CA GLU A 173 16.33 3.64 11.28
C GLU A 173 15.74 3.08 12.56
N THR A 174 16.04 1.81 12.80
CA THR A 174 15.57 1.04 13.95
C THR A 174 16.77 0.43 14.66
N LYS A 175 16.62 0.15 15.95
CA LYS A 175 17.67 -0.50 16.73
C LYS A 175 17.74 -2.00 16.44
N GLU A 176 16.59 -2.64 16.22
CA GLU A 176 16.46 -4.09 16.12
C GLU A 176 16.58 -4.61 14.68
N PHE A 177 16.11 -3.85 13.69
CA PHE A 177 16.10 -4.25 12.27
C PHE A 177 17.10 -3.46 11.40
N GLY A 178 17.84 -2.53 12.00
CA GLY A 178 18.71 -1.61 11.26
C GLY A 178 17.90 -0.66 10.37
N MET A 179 18.29 -0.54 9.10
CA MET A 179 17.61 0.33 8.13
C MET A 179 16.44 -0.41 7.47
N VAL A 180 15.21 -0.02 7.78
CA VAL A 180 13.99 -0.55 7.15
C VAL A 180 13.55 0.39 6.02
N LEU A 181 13.36 -0.18 4.82
CA LEU A 181 12.80 0.53 3.68
C LEU A 181 11.31 0.18 3.56
N PHE A 182 10.45 1.17 3.74
CA PHE A 182 9.03 1.09 3.44
C PHE A 182 8.74 1.77 2.11
N VAL A 183 8.02 1.11 1.21
CA VAL A 183 7.64 1.66 -0.10
C VAL A 183 6.15 1.49 -0.32
N ALA A 184 5.42 2.61 -0.37
CA ALA A 184 4.02 2.64 -0.75
C ALA A 184 3.90 2.98 -2.25
N ILE A 185 3.28 2.09 -3.02
CA ILE A 185 3.20 2.16 -4.48
C ILE A 185 1.74 2.44 -4.87
N GLY A 186 1.52 3.49 -5.65
CA GLY A 186 0.20 3.84 -6.16
C GLY A 186 -0.26 2.90 -7.27
N ALA A 187 -1.56 2.87 -7.53
CA ALA A 187 -2.16 2.10 -8.62
C ALA A 187 -3.22 2.95 -9.33
N THR A 188 -3.68 2.53 -10.52
CA THR A 188 -4.92 3.12 -11.06
C THR A 188 -6.05 2.89 -10.05
N GLU A 189 -6.90 3.90 -9.86
CA GLU A 189 -8.02 3.84 -8.88
C GLU A 189 -7.61 3.85 -7.40
N VAL A 190 -6.30 3.92 -7.08
CA VAL A 190 -5.76 4.40 -5.78
C VAL A 190 -4.64 5.41 -6.07
N GLY A 191 -5.03 6.61 -6.54
CA GLY A 191 -4.22 7.54 -7.33
C GLY A 191 -3.41 8.54 -6.52
N THR A 192 -3.58 8.56 -5.21
CA THR A 192 -2.76 9.35 -4.29
C THR A 192 -2.21 8.41 -3.21
N VAL A 193 -0.89 8.25 -3.22
CA VAL A 193 -0.17 7.83 -2.02
C VAL A 193 0.18 9.14 -1.33
N GLU A 194 -0.24 9.30 -0.07
CA GLU A 194 0.01 10.48 0.79
C GLU A 194 0.97 10.23 1.94
#